data_AF-A0A2E6YHK2-F1
#
_entry.id   AF-A0A2E6YHK2-F1
#
_cell.length_a   1.000
_cell.length_b   1.000
_cell.length_c   1.000
_cell.angle_alpha   90.00
_cell.angle_beta   90.00
_cell.angle_gamma   90.00
#
_symmetry.space_group_name_H-M   'P 1'
#
loop_
_entity.id
_entity.type
_entity.pdbx_description
1 polymer ?
#
loop_
_entity_poly.entity_id
_entity_poly.type
_entity_poly.pdbx_seq_one_letter_code
_entity_poly.pdbx_strand_id
1 'polypeptide(L)'
;MFKYKKGLIIKKEWLDKIFDEGKVWEMRTTRTKNTGLIHIIESGTGMVVGEVEITGWHKISEEEKTSAIDKHHVNDPSLLTKWNFAWHLKNAKRYDKPIPYSHKPGAVIWVNL
;
A
#
# COMPACT_ATOMS: atom_id res chain seq x y z
N MET A 1 -13.42 -2.29 -17.53
CA MET A 1 -12.35 -1.28 -17.66
C MET A 1 -12.15 -0.65 -16.29
N PHE A 2 -10.94 -0.64 -15.74
CA PHE A 2 -10.70 -0.01 -14.43
C PHE A 2 -10.97 1.50 -14.52
N LYS A 3 -11.75 2.03 -13.59
CA LYS A 3 -12.06 3.47 -13.52
C LYS A 3 -10.80 4.30 -13.22
N TYR A 4 -9.85 3.70 -12.49
CA TYR A 4 -8.56 4.30 -12.14
C TYR A 4 -7.42 3.44 -12.67
N LYS A 5 -6.42 4.07 -13.28
CA LYS A 5 -5.39 3.37 -14.04
C LYS A 5 -4.13 3.05 -13.24
N LYS A 6 -4.14 3.14 -11.90
CA LYS A 6 -2.95 2.94 -11.06
C LYS A 6 -3.18 1.79 -10.09
N GLY A 7 -2.29 0.81 -10.13
CA GLY A 7 -2.21 -0.29 -9.17
C GLY A 7 -0.91 -0.25 -8.38
N LEU A 8 -0.97 -0.41 -7.06
CA LEU A 8 0.18 -0.57 -6.18
C LEU A 8 0.33 -2.04 -5.80
N ILE A 9 1.51 -2.61 -6.03
CA ILE A 9 1.83 -3.99 -5.65
C ILE A 9 2.24 -4.01 -4.16
N ILE A 10 1.55 -4.85 -3.38
CA ILE A 10 1.78 -5.03 -1.94
C ILE A 10 1.87 -6.53 -1.64
N LYS A 11 2.79 -6.92 -0.75
CA LYS A 11 2.87 -8.31 -0.27
C LYS A 11 1.67 -8.63 0.60
N LYS A 12 1.20 -9.88 0.55
CA LYS A 12 0.05 -10.37 1.31
C LYS A 12 0.05 -9.95 2.79
N GLU A 13 1.19 -10.10 3.47
CA GLU A 13 1.33 -9.76 4.91
C GLU A 13 0.95 -8.31 5.26
N TRP A 14 1.26 -7.34 4.40
CA TRP A 14 0.94 -5.92 4.62
C TRP A 14 -0.43 -5.55 4.07
N LEU A 15 -0.83 -6.24 3.01
CA LEU A 15 -2.12 -6.09 2.36
C LEU A 15 -3.26 -6.52 3.28
N ASP A 16 -3.12 -7.66 3.94
CA ASP A 16 -4.10 -8.16 4.92
C ASP A 16 -4.21 -7.18 6.10
N LYS A 17 -3.11 -6.57 6.54
CA LYS A 17 -3.13 -5.50 7.54
C LYS A 17 -3.93 -4.28 7.12
N ILE A 18 -3.82 -3.85 5.86
CA ILE A 18 -4.54 -2.68 5.33
C ILE A 18 -6.05 -2.94 5.34
N PHE A 19 -6.47 -4.11 4.87
CA PHE A 19 -7.88 -4.40 4.66
C PHE A 19 -8.59 -4.95 5.91
N ASP A 20 -7.88 -5.71 6.73
CA ASP A 20 -8.49 -6.54 7.77
C ASP A 20 -8.10 -6.10 9.18
N GLU A 21 -6.99 -5.37 9.36
CA GLU A 21 -6.50 -4.93 10.66
C GLU A 21 -6.52 -3.39 10.85
N GLY A 22 -6.90 -2.61 9.83
CA GLY A 22 -7.00 -1.16 9.92
C GLY A 22 -5.69 -0.38 9.74
N LYS A 23 -4.65 -0.99 9.17
CA LYS A 23 -3.39 -0.31 8.85
C LYS A 23 -3.62 0.84 7.87
N VAL A 24 -3.38 2.07 8.32
CA VAL A 24 -3.59 3.31 7.55
C VAL A 24 -2.31 3.90 6.96
N TRP A 25 -1.13 3.41 7.34
CA TRP A 25 0.15 3.90 6.81
C TRP A 25 0.86 2.82 6.00
N GLU A 26 0.99 3.02 4.69
CA GLU A 26 1.85 2.18 3.86
C GLU A 26 3.29 2.69 3.90
N MET A 27 4.20 1.87 4.42
CA MET A 27 5.58 2.28 4.68
C MET A 27 6.45 1.98 3.45
N ARG A 28 7.16 3.00 2.96
CA ARG A 28 8.03 2.90 1.79
C ARG A 28 9.35 3.64 2.01
N THR A 29 10.33 3.35 1.18
CA THR A 29 11.65 4.00 1.20
C THR A 29 11.64 5.38 0.54
N THR A 30 10.59 5.70 -0.21
CA THR A 30 10.47 6.94 -0.97
C THR A 30 9.06 7.50 -0.86
N ARG A 31 8.92 8.81 -1.06
CA ARG A 31 7.64 9.47 -1.26
C ARG A 31 6.96 9.01 -2.57
N THR A 32 5.63 9.09 -2.62
CA THR A 32 4.84 8.93 -3.84
C THR A 32 4.44 10.27 -4.44
N LYS A 33 4.29 10.33 -5.77
CA LYS A 33 3.59 11.40 -6.48
C LYS A 33 2.12 11.02 -6.80
N ASN A 34 1.79 9.74 -6.72
CA ASN A 34 0.43 9.26 -6.93
C ASN A 34 -0.39 9.54 -5.67
N THR A 35 -1.50 10.24 -5.85
CA THR A 35 -2.52 10.54 -4.84
C THR A 35 -3.91 10.22 -5.41
N GLY A 36 -4.92 10.18 -4.56
CA GLY A 36 -6.27 9.79 -4.93
C GLY A 36 -6.46 8.28 -4.93
N LEU A 37 -7.56 7.82 -5.54
CA LEU A 37 -7.95 6.41 -5.54
C LEU A 37 -7.02 5.57 -6.44
N ILE A 38 -6.51 4.49 -5.87
CA ILE A 38 -5.65 3.51 -6.53
C ILE A 38 -6.16 2.09 -6.26
N HIS A 39 -5.82 1.17 -7.14
CA HIS A 39 -6.02 -0.25 -6.94
C HIS A 39 -4.87 -0.86 -6.13
N ILE A 40 -5.16 -1.89 -5.34
CA ILE A 40 -4.16 -2.69 -4.62
C ILE A 40 -4.06 -4.06 -5.29
N ILE A 41 -2.83 -4.44 -5.60
CA ILE A 41 -2.48 -5.70 -6.25
C ILE A 41 -1.73 -6.57 -5.26
N GLU A 42 -2.15 -7.82 -5.14
CA GLU A 42 -1.42 -8.80 -4.35
C GLU A 42 -0.19 -9.29 -5.12
N SER A 43 1.00 -9.09 -4.55
CA SER A 43 2.28 -9.46 -5.15
C SER A 43 2.32 -10.94 -5.53
N GLY A 44 2.75 -11.22 -6.76
CA GLY A 44 2.92 -12.59 -7.26
C GLY A 44 1.65 -13.27 -7.77
N THR A 45 0.47 -12.67 -7.59
CA THR A 45 -0.81 -13.31 -7.99
C THR A 45 -1.34 -12.85 -9.34
N GLY A 46 -0.98 -11.64 -9.79
CA GLY A 46 -1.61 -11.03 -10.96
C GLY A 46 -3.06 -10.57 -10.70
N MET A 47 -3.45 -10.42 -9.43
CA MET A 47 -4.82 -10.06 -9.04
C MET A 47 -4.88 -8.69 -8.36
N VAL A 48 -5.80 -7.85 -8.83
CA VAL A 48 -6.28 -6.67 -8.09
C VAL A 48 -7.28 -7.15 -7.05
N VAL A 49 -7.01 -6.87 -5.77
CA VAL A 49 -7.81 -7.40 -4.64
C VAL A 49 -8.60 -6.33 -3.91
N GLY A 50 -8.40 -5.06 -4.24
CA GLY A 50 -9.11 -3.96 -3.61
C GLY A 50 -8.65 -2.60 -4.08
N GLU A 51 -9.04 -1.58 -3.34
CA GLU A 51 -8.70 -0.19 -3.58
C GLU A 51 -8.48 0.57 -2.27
N VAL A 52 -7.67 1.63 -2.36
CA VAL A 52 -7.43 2.59 -1.28
C VAL A 52 -7.31 3.99 -1.89
N GLU A 53 -7.48 5.03 -1.08
CA GLU A 53 -7.14 6.39 -1.43
C GLU A 53 -5.82 6.80 -0.78
N ILE A 54 -4.87 7.31 -1.57
CA ILE A 54 -3.66 7.95 -1.03
C ILE A 54 -3.92 9.44 -0.87
N THR A 55 -3.97 9.91 0.38
CA THR A 55 -4.25 11.33 0.69
C THR A 55 -3.00 12.18 0.89
N GLY A 56 -1.82 11.55 1.02
CA GLY A 56 -0.58 12.25 1.28
C GLY A 56 0.53 11.34 1.75
N TRP A 57 1.64 11.95 2.17
CA TRP A 57 2.75 11.24 2.79
C TRP A 57 3.51 12.18 3.72
N HIS A 58 4.24 11.60 4.66
CA HIS A 58 5.26 12.31 5.45
C HIS A 58 6.44 11.37 5.71
N LYS A 59 7.58 11.95 6.08
CA LYS A 59 8.71 11.19 6.62
C LYS A 59 8.45 11.00 8.10
N ILE A 60 8.49 9.77 8.59
CA ILE A 60 8.25 9.49 10.01
C ILE A 60 9.46 9.94 10.85
N SER A 61 9.17 10.45 12.04
CA SER A 61 10.15 10.73 13.09
C SER A 61 10.59 9.44 13.80
N GLU A 62 11.67 9.52 14.61
CA GLU A 62 12.07 8.40 15.47
C GLU A 62 10.99 8.04 16.51
N GLU A 63 10.26 9.03 17.00
CA GLU A 63 9.14 8.83 17.92
C GLU A 63 7.99 8.06 17.25
N GLU A 64 7.62 8.43 16.03
CA GLU A 64 6.54 7.77 15.30
C GLU A 64 6.83 6.30 14.96
N LYS A 65 8.11 5.88 14.94
CA LYS A 65 8.45 4.47 14.76
C LYS A 65 7.91 3.58 15.87
N THR A 66 7.70 4.12 17.07
CA THR A 66 7.19 3.37 18.22
C THR A 66 5.78 3.82 18.62
N SER A 67 5.47 5.11 18.51
CA SER A 67 4.17 5.64 18.93
C SER A 67 3.04 5.42 17.90
N ALA A 68 3.37 5.13 16.63
CA ALA A 68 2.39 4.94 15.56
C ALA A 68 2.28 3.49 15.05
N ILE A 69 2.66 2.50 15.88
CA ILE A 69 2.58 1.06 15.54
C ILE A 69 1.17 0.66 15.13
N ASP A 70 0.15 1.24 15.74
CA ASP A 70 -1.27 1.08 15.40
C ASP A 70 -1.61 1.57 13.97
N LYS A 71 -0.79 2.45 13.38
CA LYS A 71 -1.02 2.97 12.03
C LYS A 71 -0.25 2.20 10.98
N HIS A 72 1.01 1.84 11.26
CA HIS A 72 1.88 1.17 10.28
C HIS A 72 2.01 -0.35 10.48
N HIS A 73 1.68 -0.89 11.65
CA HIS A 73 1.71 -2.32 11.99
C HIS A 73 3.07 -2.99 11.74
N VAL A 74 4.17 -2.24 11.81
CA VAL A 74 5.54 -2.77 11.60
C VAL A 74 6.13 -3.06 12.97
N ASN A 75 6.15 -4.34 13.35
CA ASN A 75 6.64 -4.79 14.65
C ASN A 75 8.17 -4.92 14.70
N ASP A 76 8.84 -5.03 13.55
CA ASP A 76 10.30 -5.04 13.44
C ASP A 76 10.81 -3.62 13.14
N PRO A 77 11.36 -2.89 14.13
CA PRO A 77 11.81 -1.51 13.94
C PRO A 77 12.97 -1.40 12.95
N SER A 78 13.72 -2.49 12.69
CA SER A 78 14.83 -2.47 11.73
C SER A 78 14.34 -2.14 10.32
N LEU A 79 13.11 -2.53 9.97
CA LEU A 79 12.48 -2.20 8.68
C LEU A 79 12.22 -0.69 8.53
N LEU A 80 11.91 -0.01 9.63
CA LEU A 80 11.63 1.44 9.67
C LEU A 80 12.88 2.31 9.53
N THR A 81 14.08 1.74 9.62
CA THR A 81 15.31 2.43 9.24
C THR A 81 15.33 2.77 7.75
N LYS A 82 14.75 1.88 6.93
CA LYS A 82 14.68 2.01 5.48
C LYS A 82 13.31 2.53 5.02
N TRP A 83 12.22 2.00 5.58
CA TRP A 83 10.85 2.40 5.25
C TRP A 83 10.42 3.60 6.08
N ASN A 84 10.99 4.76 5.77
CA ASN A 84 10.83 5.98 6.55
C ASN A 84 9.81 6.97 5.97
N PHE A 85 9.12 6.62 4.87
CA PHE A 85 8.00 7.39 4.34
C PHE A 85 6.69 6.65 4.58
N ALA A 86 5.79 7.27 5.35
CA ALA A 86 4.44 6.79 5.54
C ALA A 86 3.52 7.41 4.49
N TRP A 87 2.95 6.58 3.62
CA TRP A 87 1.88 6.99 2.70
C TRP A 87 0.55 6.81 3.41
N HIS A 88 -0.23 7.88 3.48
CA HIS A 88 -1.52 7.88 4.16
C HIS A 88 -2.58 7.22 3.30
N LEU A 89 -3.16 6.15 3.82
CA LEU A 89 -4.25 5.41 3.19
C LEU A 89 -5.58 5.77 3.85
N LYS A 90 -6.61 5.92 3.04
CA LYS A 90 -8.01 6.04 3.46
C LYS A 90 -8.90 5.16 2.62
N ASN A 91 -10.14 4.97 3.07
CA ASN A 91 -11.21 4.33 2.31
C ASN A 91 -10.80 2.96 1.76
N ALA A 92 -10.06 2.18 2.55
CA ALA A 92 -9.61 0.86 2.15
C ALA A 92 -10.82 -0.06 1.95
N LYS A 93 -10.90 -0.66 0.76
CA LYS A 93 -11.99 -1.56 0.39
C LYS A 93 -11.43 -2.78 -0.31
N ARG A 94 -11.55 -3.93 0.34
CA ARG A 94 -11.28 -5.23 -0.26
C ARG A 94 -12.44 -5.61 -1.19
N TYR A 95 -12.12 -6.26 -2.30
CA TYR A 95 -13.14 -6.78 -3.22
C TYR A 95 -13.54 -8.20 -2.83
N ASP A 96 -14.83 -8.51 -2.91
CA ASP A 96 -15.34 -9.87 -2.69
C ASP A 96 -14.79 -10.86 -3.72
N LYS A 97 -14.53 -10.37 -4.94
CA LYS A 97 -13.94 -11.14 -6.05
C LYS A 97 -12.75 -10.38 -6.62
N PRO A 98 -11.52 -10.91 -6.48
CA PRO A 98 -10.34 -10.32 -7.09
C PRO A 98 -10.46 -10.26 -8.62
N ILE A 99 -9.87 -9.22 -9.21
CA ILE A 99 -9.93 -8.93 -10.65
C ILE A 99 -8.56 -9.22 -11.26
N PRO A 100 -8.44 -10.14 -12.23
CA PRO A 100 -7.16 -10.39 -12.90
C PRO A 100 -6.71 -9.15 -13.69
N TYR A 101 -5.40 -8.91 -13.73
CA TYR A 101 -4.81 -7.88 -14.59
C TYR A 101 -3.63 -8.44 -15.41
N SER A 102 -3.37 -7.85 -16.57
CA SER A 102 -2.23 -8.23 -17.41
C SER A 102 -0.97 -7.51 -16.94
N HIS A 103 -0.04 -8.27 -16.37
CA HIS A 103 1.25 -7.75 -15.93
C HIS A 103 2.19 -7.55 -17.12
N LYS A 104 2.58 -6.31 -17.40
CA LYS A 104 3.69 -6.04 -18.32
C LYS A 104 5.01 -6.36 -17.62
N PRO A 105 5.96 -7.07 -18.25
CA PRO A 105 7.26 -7.38 -17.65
C PRO A 105 7.95 -6.13 -17.08
N GLY A 106 8.50 -6.24 -15.87
CA GLY A 106 9.30 -5.18 -15.23
C GLY A 106 8.54 -4.23 -14.30
N ALA A 107 7.24 -4.42 -14.07
CA ALA A 107 6.50 -3.60 -13.11
C ALA A 107 6.75 -4.07 -11.66
N VAL A 108 7.66 -3.38 -10.94
CA VAL A 108 8.11 -3.83 -9.59
C VAL A 108 7.27 -3.24 -8.44
N ILE A 109 6.66 -2.06 -8.62
CA ILE A 109 5.95 -1.34 -7.53
C ILE A 109 4.60 -0.80 -8.01
N TRP A 110 4.60 -0.05 -9.11
CA TRP A 110 3.41 0.56 -9.69
C TRP A 110 3.09 -0.07 -11.03
N VAL A 111 1.79 -0.27 -11.29
CA VAL A 111 1.28 -0.76 -12.57
C VAL A 111 0.28 0.22 -13.13
N ASN A 112 0.32 0.40 -14.45
CA ASN A 112 -0.78 1.03 -15.17
C ASN A 112 -1.78 -0.04 -15.58
N LEU A 113 -3.02 0.06 -15.08
CA LEU A 113 -4.12 -0.88 -15.30
C LEU A 113 -5.03 -0.47 -16.48
#